data_AF-A0A0C1JZ28-F1
#
_entry.id   AF-A0A0C1JZ28-F1
#
_cell.length_a   1.000
_cell.length_b   1.000
_cell.length_c   1.000
_cell.angle_alpha   90.00
_cell.angle_beta   90.00
_cell.angle_gamma   90.00
#
_symmetry.space_group_name_H-M   'P 1'
#
loop_
_entity.id
_entity.type
_entity.pdbx_description
1 polymer ?
#
loop_
_entity_poly.entity_id
_entity_poly.type
_entity_poly.pdbx_seq_one_letter_code
_entity_poly.pdbx_strand_id
1 'polypeptide(L)'
;MKYILFLIATLSCLNRLVAAEPLYNLKETEPSVVVKNELKRLDQLIFVTEMNLEQQKALRELFLYYQDRQSSYLQNPQDKESTLHMVRAAYQLLEAIKANHLLQTFDTEFISQLTFFSQFATKQGIPSP
;
A
#
# COMPACT_ATOMS: atom_id res chain seq x y z
N MET A 1 22.32 18.96 -66.95
CA MET A 1 21.66 19.44 -65.70
C MET A 1 21.15 18.31 -64.78
N LYS A 2 21.69 17.07 -64.82
CA LYS A 2 21.27 15.98 -63.91
C LYS A 2 22.23 15.72 -62.73
N TYR A 3 23.49 16.16 -62.83
CA TYR A 3 24.51 15.91 -61.80
C TYR A 3 24.56 16.97 -60.68
N ILE A 4 24.01 18.17 -60.91
CA ILE A 4 23.98 19.26 -59.92
C ILE A 4 22.97 18.96 -58.79
N LEU A 5 21.86 18.29 -59.09
CA LEU A 5 20.88 17.86 -58.10
C LEU A 5 21.41 16.74 -57.18
N PHE A 6 22.33 15.90 -57.66
CA PHE A 6 22.92 14.83 -56.86
C PHE A 6 23.97 15.34 -55.85
N LEU A 7 24.64 16.45 -56.17
CA LEU A 7 25.65 17.06 -55.31
C LEU A 7 25.03 17.86 -54.15
N ILE A 8 23.83 18.42 -54.35
CA ILE A 8 23.08 19.12 -53.29
C ILE A 8 22.44 18.12 -52.31
N ALA A 9 22.01 16.94 -52.80
CA ALA A 9 21.43 15.89 -51.97
C ALA A 9 22.45 15.20 -51.05
N THR A 10 23.72 15.15 -51.44
CA THR A 10 24.80 14.60 -50.61
C THR A 10 25.34 15.62 -49.59
N LEU A 11 25.34 16.91 -49.93
CA LEU A 11 25.70 17.98 -48.97
C LEU A 11 24.68 18.12 -47.83
N SER A 12 23.40 17.86 -48.08
CA SER A 12 22.35 17.92 -47.05
C SER A 12 22.35 16.70 -46.11
N CYS A 13 22.90 15.56 -46.55
CA CYS A 13 23.10 14.39 -45.70
C CYS A 13 24.33 14.53 -44.80
N LEU A 14 25.41 15.18 -45.27
CA LEU A 14 26.62 15.37 -44.45
C LEU A 14 26.41 16.35 -43.29
N ASN A 15 25.57 17.37 -43.47
CA ASN A 15 25.22 18.30 -42.39
C ASN A 15 24.23 17.73 -41.36
N ARG A 16 23.57 16.60 -41.65
CA ARG A 16 22.67 15.92 -40.68
C ARG A 16 23.38 14.85 -39.84
N LEU A 17 24.60 14.44 -40.20
CA LEU A 17 25.39 13.48 -39.42
C LEU A 17 26.26 14.14 -38.34
N VAL A 18 26.22 15.47 -38.23
CA VAL A 18 26.80 16.25 -37.12
C VAL A 18 25.66 16.85 -36.27
N ALA A 19 24.57 16.10 -36.11
CA ALA A 19 23.64 16.34 -35.01
C ALA A 19 24.29 15.71 -33.78
N ALA A 20 24.94 16.56 -33.00
CA ALA A 20 25.54 16.26 -31.71
C ALA A 20 24.68 15.24 -30.95
N GLU A 21 25.31 14.12 -30.59
CA GLU A 21 24.81 13.28 -29.52
C GLU A 21 24.44 14.20 -28.35
N PRO A 22 23.25 14.07 -27.74
CA PRO A 22 23.04 14.66 -26.44
C PRO A 22 24.01 13.91 -25.53
N LEU A 23 25.18 14.51 -25.33
CA LEU A 23 26.10 14.17 -24.26
C LEU A 23 25.20 14.23 -23.03
N TYR A 24 24.77 13.06 -22.56
CA TYR A 24 23.99 12.96 -21.34
C TYR A 24 24.79 13.77 -20.35
N ASN A 25 24.22 14.91 -19.95
CA ASN A 25 24.83 15.81 -19.01
C ASN A 25 24.68 15.10 -17.66
N LEU A 26 25.43 14.01 -17.50
CA LEU A 26 25.69 13.32 -16.26
C LEU A 26 26.43 14.36 -15.46
N LYS A 27 25.66 15.21 -14.77
CA LYS A 27 26.19 16.07 -13.74
C LYS A 27 26.89 15.12 -12.78
N GLU A 28 28.23 15.06 -12.87
CA GLU A 28 29.07 14.31 -11.95
C GLU A 28 28.70 14.81 -10.56
N THR A 29 27.80 14.08 -9.92
CA THR A 29 27.42 14.32 -8.55
C THR A 29 28.48 13.59 -7.77
N GLU A 30 29.19 14.32 -6.89
CA GLU A 30 30.21 13.73 -6.04
C GLU A 30 29.70 12.39 -5.49
N PRO A 31 30.42 11.28 -5.72
CA PRO A 31 29.94 9.95 -5.33
C PRO A 31 29.53 9.88 -3.85
N SER A 32 30.16 10.67 -2.99
CA SER A 32 29.82 10.83 -1.57
C SER A 32 28.41 11.38 -1.33
N VAL A 33 27.96 12.34 -2.16
CA VAL A 33 26.62 12.94 -2.07
C VAL A 33 25.55 11.95 -2.55
N VAL A 34 25.85 11.18 -3.60
CA VAL A 34 24.95 10.11 -4.09
C VAL A 34 24.75 9.06 -3.00
N VAL A 35 25.84 8.53 -2.42
CA VAL A 35 25.77 7.53 -1.35
C VAL A 35 25.01 8.07 -0.13
N LYS A 36 25.24 9.32 0.29
CA LYS A 36 24.50 9.94 1.40
C LYS A 36 22.99 10.01 1.13
N ASN A 37 22.58 10.31 -0.10
CA ASN A 37 21.17 10.33 -0.46
C ASN A 37 20.56 8.93 -0.45
N GLU A 38 21.28 7.91 -0.90
CA GLU A 38 20.80 6.52 -0.84
C GLU A 38 20.70 6.02 0.61
N LEU A 39 21.66 6.36 1.48
CA LEU A 39 21.56 6.07 2.91
C LEU A 39 20.32 6.72 3.53
N LYS A 40 20.05 8.00 3.22
CA LYS A 40 18.83 8.67 3.69
C LYS A 40 17.55 7.98 3.21
N ARG A 41 17.53 7.47 1.97
CA ARG A 41 16.38 6.69 1.45
C ARG A 41 16.25 5.36 2.17
N LEU A 42 17.36 4.69 2.48
CA LEU A 42 17.35 3.48 3.29
C LEU A 42 16.81 3.75 4.69
N ASP A 43 17.21 4.84 5.34
CA ASP A 43 16.67 5.23 6.65
C ASP A 43 15.15 5.47 6.59
N GLN A 44 14.67 6.12 5.53
CA GLN A 44 13.22 6.31 5.31
C GLN A 44 12.49 4.97 5.11
N LEU A 45 13.09 4.05 4.34
CA LEU A 45 12.53 2.72 4.12
C LEU A 45 12.48 1.90 5.41
N ILE A 46 13.53 1.96 6.23
CA ILE A 46 13.58 1.33 7.55
C ILE A 46 12.44 1.88 8.42
N PHE A 47 12.34 3.19 8.55
CA PHE A 47 11.30 3.83 9.35
C PHE A 47 9.89 3.42 8.94
N VAL A 48 9.58 3.43 7.63
CA VAL A 48 8.26 2.99 7.13
C VAL A 48 8.02 1.51 7.41
N THR A 49 9.06 0.68 7.28
CA THR A 49 8.96 -0.75 7.55
C THR A 49 8.68 -1.03 9.03
N GLU A 50 9.32 -0.30 9.94
CA GLU A 50 9.05 -0.39 11.38
C GLU A 50 7.63 0.04 11.72
N MET A 51 7.14 1.14 11.13
CA MET A 51 5.75 1.56 11.30
C MET A 51 4.76 0.50 10.82
N ASN A 52 5.00 -0.09 9.64
CA ASN A 52 4.17 -1.16 9.11
C ASN A 52 4.17 -2.39 10.02
N LEU A 53 5.33 -2.73 10.60
CA LEU A 53 5.44 -3.84 11.55
C LEU A 53 4.60 -3.59 12.81
N GLU A 54 4.63 -2.38 13.37
CA GLU A 54 3.80 -2.03 14.53
C GLU A 54 2.30 -2.06 14.21
N GLN A 55 1.90 -1.61 13.02
CA GLN A 55 0.51 -1.74 12.56
C GLN A 55 0.08 -3.20 12.44
N GLN A 56 0.95 -4.08 11.93
CA GLN A 56 0.67 -5.52 11.84
C GLN A 56 0.56 -6.17 13.23
N LYS A 57 1.40 -5.76 14.19
CA LYS A 57 1.28 -6.22 15.59
C LYS A 57 -0.04 -5.77 16.22
N ALA A 58 -0.43 -4.51 16.03
CA ALA A 58 -1.71 -4.00 16.52
C ALA A 58 -2.90 -4.75 15.88
N LEU A 59 -2.83 -5.04 14.58
CA LEU A 59 -3.84 -5.84 13.89
C LEU A 59 -3.92 -7.26 14.46
N ARG A 60 -2.79 -7.90 14.77
CA ARG A 60 -2.75 -9.21 15.43
C ARG A 60 -3.48 -9.20 16.78
N GLU A 61 -3.32 -8.15 17.59
CA GLU A 61 -4.05 -8.04 18.86
C GLU A 61 -5.57 -7.92 18.65
N LEU A 62 -6.02 -7.23 17.59
CA LEU A 62 -7.44 -7.19 17.23
C LEU A 62 -7.99 -8.55 16.81
N PHE A 63 -7.19 -9.37 16.12
CA PHE A 63 -7.55 -10.76 15.81
C PHE A 63 -7.75 -11.59 17.08
N LEU A 64 -6.81 -11.51 18.02
CA LEU A 64 -6.90 -12.23 19.30
C LEU A 64 -8.13 -11.78 20.10
N TYR A 65 -8.39 -10.47 20.13
CA TYR A 65 -9.58 -9.92 20.76
C TYR A 65 -10.87 -10.42 20.11
N TYR A 66 -10.95 -10.43 18.78
CA TYR A 66 -12.09 -10.99 18.05
C TYR A 66 -12.29 -12.47 18.36
N GLN A 67 -11.23 -13.27 18.38
CA GLN A 67 -11.28 -14.70 18.69
C GLN A 67 -11.85 -14.96 20.10
N ASP A 68 -11.46 -14.17 21.09
CA ASP A 68 -11.99 -14.26 22.46
C ASP A 68 -13.49 -13.94 22.51
N ARG A 69 -13.92 -12.86 21.84
CA ARG A 69 -15.35 -12.48 21.77
C ARG A 69 -16.19 -13.46 20.99
N GLN A 70 -15.65 -14.04 19.92
CA GLN A 70 -16.28 -15.10 19.16
C GLN A 70 -16.50 -16.34 20.03
N SER A 71 -15.49 -16.74 20.80
CA SER A 71 -15.57 -17.88 21.71
C SER A 71 -16.66 -17.67 22.77
N SER A 72 -16.73 -16.47 23.35
CA SER A 72 -17.77 -16.09 24.32
C SER A 72 -19.17 -16.13 23.70
N TYR A 73 -19.33 -15.58 22.50
CA TYR A 73 -20.60 -15.61 21.76
C TYR A 73 -21.06 -17.03 21.45
N LEU A 74 -20.16 -17.91 21.03
CA LEU A 74 -20.49 -19.31 20.71
C LEU A 74 -20.94 -20.13 21.92
N GLN A 75 -20.48 -19.76 23.13
CA GLN A 75 -20.93 -20.41 24.38
C GLN A 75 -22.38 -20.04 24.74
N ASN A 76 -22.79 -18.79 24.50
CA ASN A 76 -24.16 -18.34 24.77
C ASN A 76 -24.65 -17.31 23.74
N PRO A 77 -25.12 -17.76 22.55
CA PRO A 77 -25.54 -16.85 21.48
C PRO A 77 -26.80 -16.02 21.79
N GLN A 78 -27.56 -16.38 22.83
CA GLN A 78 -28.75 -15.64 23.25
C GLN A 78 -28.42 -14.47 24.20
N ASP A 79 -27.18 -14.43 24.71
CA ASP A 79 -26.73 -13.30 25.50
C ASP A 79 -26.49 -12.09 24.59
N LYS A 80 -27.30 -11.05 24.83
CA LYS A 80 -27.25 -9.80 24.08
C LYS A 80 -25.94 -9.06 24.29
N GLU A 81 -25.34 -9.17 25.47
CA GLU A 81 -24.07 -8.50 25.79
C GLU A 81 -22.92 -9.15 25.01
N SER A 82 -22.80 -10.49 25.09
CA SER A 82 -21.82 -11.25 24.29
C SER A 82 -21.99 -11.01 22.78
N THR A 83 -23.23 -10.96 22.29
CA THR A 83 -23.52 -10.64 20.89
C THR A 83 -23.04 -9.24 20.51
N LEU A 84 -23.29 -8.25 21.37
CA LEU A 84 -22.85 -6.87 21.15
C LEU A 84 -21.32 -6.75 21.13
N HIS A 85 -20.63 -7.43 22.05
CA HIS A 85 -19.16 -7.46 22.07
C HIS A 85 -18.57 -8.10 20.82
N MET A 86 -19.16 -9.20 20.35
CA MET A 86 -18.75 -9.85 19.11
C MET A 86 -18.94 -8.93 17.90
N VAL A 87 -20.10 -8.28 17.78
CA VAL A 87 -20.41 -7.31 16.72
C VAL A 87 -19.42 -6.15 16.71
N ARG A 88 -19.08 -5.60 17.88
CA ARG A 88 -18.07 -4.54 18.03
C ARG A 88 -16.69 -5.00 17.62
N ALA A 89 -16.25 -6.16 18.08
CA ALA A 89 -14.95 -6.73 17.75
C ALA A 89 -14.82 -6.97 16.23
N ALA A 90 -15.87 -7.53 15.61
CA ALA A 90 -15.91 -7.75 14.17
C ALA A 90 -15.81 -6.46 13.37
N TYR A 91 -16.55 -5.41 13.79
CA TYR A 91 -16.48 -4.10 13.16
C TYR A 91 -15.08 -3.49 13.27
N GLN A 92 -14.50 -3.46 14.48
CA GLN A 92 -13.16 -2.91 14.71
C GLN A 92 -12.10 -3.64 13.88
N LEU A 93 -12.15 -4.97 13.82
CA LEU A 93 -11.22 -5.76 13.04
C LEU A 93 -11.38 -5.51 11.54
N LEU A 94 -12.62 -5.47 11.04
CA LEU A 94 -12.89 -5.19 9.62
C LEU A 94 -12.39 -3.81 9.20
N GLU A 95 -12.65 -2.78 10.01
CA GLU A 95 -12.18 -1.42 9.72
C GLU A 95 -10.66 -1.32 9.79
N ALA A 96 -10.01 -2.01 10.73
CA ALA A 96 -8.55 -2.09 10.77
C ALA A 96 -7.97 -2.77 9.52
N ILE A 97 -8.56 -3.87 9.06
CA ILE A 97 -8.15 -4.55 7.82
C ILE A 97 -8.28 -3.61 6.61
N LYS A 98 -9.39 -2.86 6.51
CA LYS A 98 -9.62 -1.88 5.44
C LYS A 98 -8.61 -0.73 5.49
N ALA A 99 -8.40 -0.16 6.66
CA ALA A 99 -7.47 0.97 6.87
C ALA A 99 -6.02 0.60 6.51
N ASN A 100 -5.65 -0.68 6.66
CA ASN A 100 -4.34 -1.20 6.26
C ASN A 100 -4.31 -1.75 4.82
N HIS A 101 -5.41 -1.63 4.06
CA HIS A 101 -5.54 -2.14 2.69
C HIS A 101 -5.32 -3.65 2.53
N LEU A 102 -5.65 -4.45 3.55
CA LEU A 102 -5.37 -5.90 3.61
C LEU A 102 -6.57 -6.79 3.26
N LEU A 103 -7.68 -6.25 2.75
CA LEU A 103 -8.89 -7.03 2.45
C LEU A 103 -8.62 -8.24 1.54
N GLN A 104 -7.74 -8.08 0.55
CA GLN A 104 -7.40 -9.13 -0.42
C GLN A 104 -6.42 -10.18 0.14
N THR A 105 -5.81 -9.90 1.29
CA THR A 105 -4.84 -10.79 1.94
C THR A 105 -5.52 -11.92 2.71
N PHE A 106 -6.75 -11.70 3.17
CA PHE A 106 -7.48 -12.65 4.01
C PHE A 106 -8.52 -13.44 3.23
N ASP A 107 -8.91 -14.58 3.80
CA ASP A 107 -9.93 -15.45 3.24
C ASP A 107 -11.27 -14.72 3.03
N THR A 108 -11.93 -15.00 1.90
CA THR A 108 -13.17 -14.30 1.53
C THR A 108 -14.33 -14.66 2.45
N GLU A 109 -14.40 -15.90 2.94
CA GLU A 109 -15.42 -16.31 3.91
C GLU A 109 -15.22 -15.60 5.25
N PHE A 110 -13.97 -15.46 5.70
CA PHE A 110 -13.65 -14.71 6.90
C PHE A 110 -14.08 -13.22 6.79
N ILE A 111 -13.73 -12.55 5.69
CA ILE A 111 -14.15 -11.15 5.46
C ILE A 111 -15.67 -11.04 5.36
N SER A 112 -16.35 -12.01 4.75
CA SER A 112 -17.81 -12.07 4.67
C SER A 112 -18.45 -12.18 6.06
N GLN A 113 -17.90 -13.03 6.94
CA GLN A 113 -18.37 -13.16 8.33
C GLN A 113 -18.17 -11.86 9.12
N LEU A 114 -17.00 -11.23 9.03
CA LEU A 114 -16.75 -9.95 9.67
C LEU A 114 -17.73 -8.88 9.19
N THR A 115 -17.97 -8.83 7.87
CA THR A 115 -18.92 -7.90 7.24
C THR A 115 -20.35 -8.12 7.72
N PHE A 116 -20.77 -9.38 7.85
CA PHE A 116 -22.09 -9.71 8.38
C PHE A 116 -22.26 -9.15 9.80
N PHE A 117 -21.33 -9.45 10.71
CA PHE A 117 -21.42 -8.96 12.09
C PHE A 117 -21.29 -7.43 12.18
N SER A 118 -20.43 -6.82 11.35
CA SER A 118 -20.21 -5.37 11.37
C SER A 118 -21.45 -4.57 10.94
N GLN A 119 -22.33 -5.13 10.09
CA GLN A 119 -23.59 -4.49 9.70
C GLN A 119 -24.56 -4.27 10.87
N PHE A 120 -24.46 -5.07 11.93
CA PHE A 120 -25.28 -4.89 13.12
C PHE A 120 -24.73 -3.78 14.02
N ALA A 121 -23.42 -3.49 13.96
CA ALA A 121 -22.82 -2.41 14.73
C ALA A 121 -23.34 -1.04 14.27
N THR A 122 -23.45 -0.86 12.96
CA THR A 122 -23.88 0.40 12.33
C THR A 122 -25.34 0.72 12.65
N LYS A 123 -26.19 -0.30 12.79
CA LYS A 123 -27.61 -0.14 13.15
C LYS A 123 -27.83 0.24 14.63
N GLN A 124 -26.84 0.01 15.48
CA GLN A 124 -26.92 0.29 16.92
C GLN A 124 -26.28 1.63 17.32
N GLY A 125 -25.91 2.48 16.36
CA GLY A 125 -25.40 3.82 16.65
C GLY A 125 -24.02 3.83 17.30
N ILE A 126 -23.20 2.80 17.08
CA ILE A 126 -21.82 2.78 17.55
C ILE A 126 -21.04 3.85 16.76
N PRO A 127 -20.44 4.86 17.43
CA PRO A 127 -19.76 5.95 16.75
C PRO A 127 -18.57 5.43 15.94
N SER A 128 -18.41 5.98 14.74
CA SER A 128 -17.17 5.81 13.96
C SER A 128 -16.02 6.41 14.76
N PRO A 129 -14.88 5.71 14.91
CA PRO A 129 -13.64 6.35 15.32
C PRO A 129 -13.19 7.39 14.29
#